data_AF-A0A2P7V3P1-F1
#
_entry.id   AF-A0A2P7V3P1-F1
#
_cell.length_a   1.000
_cell.length_b   1.000
_cell.length_c   1.000
_cell.angle_alpha   90.00
_cell.angle_beta   90.00
_cell.angle_gamma   90.00
#
_symmetry.space_group_name_H-M   'P 1'
#
loop_
_entity.id
_entity.type
_entity.pdbx_description
1 polymer ?
#
loop_
_entity_poly.entity_id
_entity_poly.type
_entity_poly.pdbx_seq_one_letter_code
_entity_poly.pdbx_strand_id
1 'polypeptide(L)' 'MGEYFECEVKRNNEDETFVATVSLRLLPRIGEHIKIATDQNVYSFKVTDIWHFVAGSQGGHIVQIYVDWA' A
#
# COMPACT_ATOMS: atom_id res chain seq x y z
N MET A 1 -6.57 21.32 -4.73
CA MET A 1 -5.92 20.08 -5.24
C MET A 1 -5.75 19.18 -4.03
N GLY A 2 -6.30 17.97 -4.03
CA GLY A 2 -6.14 17.05 -2.91
C GLY A 2 -4.77 16.40 -2.95
N GLU A 3 -4.07 16.38 -1.81
CA GLU A 3 -2.80 15.68 -1.66
C GLU A 3 -3.01 14.18 -1.92
N TYR A 4 -2.17 13.60 -2.76
CA TYR A 4 -2.11 12.16 -2.97
C TYR A 4 -1.07 11.58 -2.00
N PHE A 5 -1.41 10.48 -1.36
CA PHE A 5 -0.47 9.69 -0.57
C PHE A 5 0.26 8.73 -1.49
N GLU A 6 1.60 8.84 -1.54
CA GLU A 6 2.42 7.79 -2.12
C GLU A 6 2.53 6.65 -1.12
N CYS A 7 2.02 5.48 -1.49
CA CYS A 7 1.90 4.31 -0.63
C CYS A 7 2.66 3.14 -1.24
N GLU A 8 3.46 2.45 -0.43
CA GLU A 8 4.06 1.18 -0.81
C GLU A 8 3.11 0.04 -0.44
N VAL A 9 2.75 -0.79 -1.41
CA VAL A 9 1.97 -2.00 -1.17
C VAL A 9 2.93 -3.17 -1.01
N LYS A 10 2.80 -3.88 0.11
CA LYS A 10 3.61 -5.06 0.44
C LYS A 10 2.72 -6.24 0.77
N ARG A 11 3.18 -7.46 0.46
CA ARG A 11 2.53 -8.68 0.94
C ARG A 11 2.89 -8.94 2.39
N ASN A 12 1.90 -9.37 3.17
CA ASN A 12 2.11 -9.75 4.56
C ASN A 12 2.67 -11.19 4.66
N ASN A 13 3.95 -11.35 4.31
CA ASN A 13 4.70 -12.61 4.46
C ASN A 13 6.00 -12.38 5.25
N GLU A 14 6.72 -13.46 5.55
CA GLU A 14 7.96 -13.41 6.36
C GLU A 14 9.00 -12.40 5.81
N ASP A 15 9.02 -12.17 4.50
CA ASP A 15 9.96 -11.28 3.82
C ASP A 15 9.37 -9.89 3.45
N GLU A 16 8.13 -9.57 3.84
CA GLU A 16 7.41 -8.35 3.46
C GLU A 16 7.55 -7.98 1.97
N THR A 17 7.15 -8.88 1.08
CA THR A 17 7.44 -8.75 -0.35
C THR A 17 6.78 -7.51 -0.97
N PHE A 18 7.58 -6.62 -1.56
CA PHE A 18 7.10 -5.45 -2.29
C PHE A 18 6.23 -5.87 -3.50
N VAL A 19 5.09 -5.19 -3.66
CA VAL A 19 4.15 -5.41 -4.78
C VAL A 19 4.22 -4.25 -5.76
N ALA A 20 3.93 -3.04 -5.30
CA ALA A 20 3.87 -1.84 -6.13
C ALA A 20 3.86 -0.57 -5.27
N THR A 21 4.21 0.57 -5.87
CA THR A 21 3.93 1.90 -5.31
C THR A 21 2.66 2.45 -5.96
N VAL A 22 1.72 2.94 -5.15
CA VAL A 22 0.45 3.49 -5.61
C VAL A 22 0.21 4.88 -5.03
N SER A 23 -0.36 5.78 -5.81
CA SER A 23 -0.78 7.09 -5.34
C SER A 23 -2.28 7.09 -5.06
N LEU A 24 -2.66 7.25 -3.79
CA LEU A 24 -4.06 7.19 -3.37
C LEU A 24 -4.53 8.55 -2.85
N ARG A 25 -5.76 8.93 -3.18
CA ARG A 25 -6.43 10.10 -2.56
C ARG A 25 -7.00 9.80 -1.18
N LEU A 26 -7.34 8.54 -0.95
CA LEU A 26 -7.90 8.05 0.30
C LEU A 26 -7.20 6.73 0.63
N LEU A 27 -6.73 6.59 1.86
CA LEU A 27 -6.20 5.32 2.32
C LEU A 27 -7.36 4.32 2.49
N PRO A 28 -7.18 3.06 2.07
CA PRO A 28 -8.18 2.02 2.30
C PRO A 28 -8.31 1.73 3.79
N ARG A 29 -9.30 0.92 4.17
CA ARG A 29 -9.43 0.39 5.54
C ARG A 29 -8.98 -1.05 5.59
N ILE A 30 -8.56 -1.49 6.78
CA ILE A 30 -8.29 -2.90 7.05
C ILE A 30 -9.54 -3.73 6.71
N GLY A 31 -9.34 -4.82 5.96
CA GLY A 31 -10.39 -5.70 5.46
C GLY A 31 -10.99 -5.30 4.11
N GLU A 32 -10.73 -4.08 3.62
CA GLU A 32 -11.13 -3.68 2.26
C GLU A 32 -10.27 -4.38 1.20
N HIS A 33 -10.78 -4.39 -0.03
CA HIS A 33 -10.10 -4.98 -1.17
C HIS A 33 -9.59 -3.88 -2.09
N ILE A 34 -8.32 -3.95 -2.46
CA ILE A 34 -7.72 -3.08 -3.47
C ILE A 34 -7.38 -3.89 -4.71
N LYS A 35 -7.50 -3.26 -5.88
CA LYS A 35 -7.11 -3.84 -7.15
C LYS A 35 -5.90 -3.10 -7.71
N ILE A 36 -4.86 -3.85 -8.03
CA ILE A 36 -3.63 -3.31 -8.62
C ILE A 36 -3.55 -3.84 -10.04
N ALA A 37 -3.61 -2.94 -11.01
CA ALA A 37 -3.41 -3.25 -12.42
C ALA A 37 -1.95 -3.08 -12.78
N THR A 38 -1.34 -4.14 -13.31
CA THR A 38 -0.06 -4.10 -14.02
C THR A 38 -0.33 -4.24 -15.52
N ASP A 39 0.67 -4.06 -16.36
CA ASP A 39 0.53 -4.08 -17.84
C ASP A 39 -0.13 -5.36 -18.39
N GLN A 40 -0.13 -6.46 -17.62
CA GLN A 40 -0.60 -7.77 -18.08
C GLN A 40 -1.72 -8.36 -17.21
N ASN A 41 -1.89 -7.92 -15.96
CA ASN A 41 -2.80 -8.55 -15.01
C ASN A 41 -3.42 -7.55 -14.04
N VAL A 42 -4.63 -7.87 -13.57
CA VAL A 42 -5.26 -7.17 -12.45
C VAL A 42 -5.28 -8.11 -11.25
N TYR A 43 -4.58 -7.74 -10.19
CA TYR A 43 -4.55 -8.49 -8.95
C TYR A 43 -5.50 -7.86 -7.94
N SER A 44 -6.24 -8.68 -7.22
CA SER A 44 -7.11 -8.26 -6.12
C SER A 44 -6.48 -8.70 -4.81
N PHE A 45 -6.32 -7.76 -3.89
CA PHE A 45 -5.74 -8.01 -2.59
C PHE A 45 -6.64 -7.50 -1.46
N LYS A 46 -6.66 -8.21 -0.35
CA LYS A 46 -7.31 -7.77 0.89
C LYS A 46 -6.29 -7.04 1.75
N VAL A 47 -6.63 -5.85 2.21
CA VAL A 47 -5.78 -5.06 3.13
C VAL A 47 -5.81 -5.70 4.51
N THR A 48 -4.63 -6.03 5.04
CA THR A 48 -4.49 -6.59 6.39
C THR A 48 -4.10 -5.50 7.38
N ASP A 49 -3.15 -4.63 7.00
CA ASP A 49 -2.60 -3.61 7.89
C ASP A 49 -2.17 -2.36 7.11
N ILE A 50 -2.14 -1.22 7.80
CA ILE A 50 -1.69 0.05 7.25
C ILE A 50 -0.75 0.71 8.26
N TRP A 51 0.47 0.99 7.82
CA TRP A 51 1.50 1.59 8.64
C TRP A 51 1.81 2.97 8.10
N HIS A 52 1.84 3.96 9.00
CA HIS A 52 2.26 5.32 8.69
C HIS A 52 3.36 5.72 9.65
N PHE A 53 4.53 6.02 9.12
CA PHE A 53 5.68 6.40 9.92
C PHE A 53 6.51 7.45 9.22
N VAL A 54 7.36 8.11 10.00
CA VAL A 54 8.33 9.09 9.50
C VAL A 54 9.65 8.37 9.30
N ALA A 55 10.17 8.41 8.08
CA ALA A 55 11.47 7.83 7.75
C ALA A 55 12.53 8.93 7.57
N GLY A 56 13.63 8.79 8.31
CA GLY A 56 14.79 9.68 8.22
C GLY A 56 14.66 10.99 9.00
N SER A 57 15.79 11.69 9.12
CA SER A 57 15.91 12.96 9.85
C SER A 57 15.24 14.16 9.14
N GLN A 58 14.82 13.99 7.88
CA GLN A 58 14.21 15.04 7.07
C GLN A 58 12.68 15.00 7.02
N GLY A 59 12.02 14.11 7.77
CA GLY A 59 10.56 14.15 7.93
C GLY A 59 9.74 13.59 6.77
N GLY A 60 10.31 12.71 5.94
CA GLY A 60 9.56 12.04 4.89
C GLY A 60 8.51 11.10 5.49
N HIS A 61 7.22 11.31 5.15
CA HIS A 61 6.15 10.42 5.55
C HIS A 61 6.09 9.22 4.60
N ILE A 62 6.15 8.01 5.16
CA ILE A 62 5.98 6.76 4.40
C ILE A 62 4.67 6.11 4.85
N VAL A 63 3.86 5.73 3.87
CA VAL A 63 2.67 4.90 4.10
C VAL A 63 2.91 3.52 3.48
N GLN A 64 2.83 2.47 4.28
CA GLN A 64 2.90 1.09 3.82
C GLN A 64 1.55 0.40 4.01
N ILE A 65 1.06 -0.24 2.96
CA ILE A 65 -0.20 -1.00 2.96
C ILE A 65 0.17 -2.46 2.82
N TYR A 66 -0.12 -3.24 3.86
CA TYR A 66 0.08 -4.68 3.86
C TYR A 66 -1.16 -5.38 3.37
N VAL A 67 -0.96 -6.35 2.49
CA VAL A 67 -2.05 -7.05 1.82
C VAL A 67 -1.81 -8.54 1.70
N ASP A 68 -2.92 -9.28 1.56
CA ASP A 68 -2.94 -10.69 1.22
C ASP A 68 -3.79 -10.97 -0.02
N TRP A 69 -3.63 -12.16 -0.59
CA TRP A 69 -4.52 -12.62 -1.65
C TRP A 69 -5.97 -12.63 -1.15
N ALA A 70 -6.84 -12.02 -1.94
CA ALA A 70 -8.28 -12.00 -1.68
C ALA A 70 -8.94 -13.36 -1.94
#